data_AF-A0A7J3CS39-F1
#
_entry.id   AF-A0A7J3CS39-F1
#
_cell.length_a   1.000
_cell.length_b   1.000
_cell.length_c   1.000
_cell.angle_alpha   90.00
_cell.angle_beta   90.00
_cell.angle_gamma   90.00
#
_symmetry.space_group_name_H-M   'P 1'
#
loop_
_entity.id
_entity.type
_entity.pdbx_description
1 polymer ?
#
loop_
_entity_poly.entity_id
_entity_poly.type
_entity_poly.pdbx_seq_one_letter_code
_entity_poly.pdbx_strand_id
1 'polypeptide(L)'
;MKRLVFSIVLMAFLAISIASATTCDDSQTIMRLFRENNSHAALWDQNITYEGETYYTVRVCFDEIVGTNYTGSNPHECNSSDDIVLRLNKQNNSHVWGPRATESFGYDVCYKGFKSCTLVNASDCNNNRKKVAFLNQESYSHISKNNIEGFDIAVCCYLYNQIEPKYCDNVNSCSDYNSTACSKDECAIARGVCYWNSTSGKCEDSISEPDWCNVITSCANYTTSGNCTGNPCDISGGCDWNSTANRCQAKEPDWCNVITSCANYTTSGNCTSNPCNISVISGGCSWNSTANRCQDRVTPPDECDSINSCSDYASSGACENDACGIANSDMGCQSSDCWCEWYNGCKVAFESGGGSGGGGRISGPGWGGWGNPGCIYKCKISTVKGECIDGFMDVVVDASAEIKPGASCPGTAGTSPPDCQSKTVKGVPCELEKGTELPFFGVWQFVISVMGIAITYVILTRKFR
;
A
#
# COMPACT_ATOMS: atom_id res chain seq x y z
N MET A 1 56.10 -16.79 4.93
CA MET A 1 55.50 -17.80 4.02
C MET A 1 54.36 -18.60 4.66
N LYS A 2 54.56 -19.34 5.78
CA LYS A 2 53.49 -20.16 6.40
C LYS A 2 52.21 -19.40 6.81
N ARG A 3 52.35 -18.18 7.37
CA ARG A 3 51.19 -17.34 7.74
C ARG A 3 50.42 -16.81 6.53
N LEU A 4 51.12 -16.51 5.43
CA LEU A 4 50.51 -16.02 4.19
C LEU A 4 49.66 -17.11 3.52
N VAL A 5 50.17 -18.34 3.46
CA VAL A 5 49.44 -19.49 2.89
C VAL A 5 48.18 -19.80 3.68
N PHE A 6 48.23 -19.74 5.02
CA PHE A 6 47.05 -19.95 5.86
C PHE A 6 45.98 -18.87 5.65
N SER A 7 46.37 -17.59 5.57
CA SER A 7 45.42 -16.50 5.30
C SER A 7 44.78 -16.58 3.91
N ILE A 8 45.52 -17.02 2.89
CA ILE A 8 44.98 -17.20 1.53
C ILE A 8 43.98 -18.38 1.49
N VAL A 9 44.28 -19.49 2.16
CA VAL A 9 43.36 -20.63 2.25
C VAL A 9 42.08 -20.27 3.02
N LEU A 10 42.20 -19.52 4.13
CA LEU A 10 41.05 -19.08 4.91
C LEU A 10 40.16 -18.10 4.11
N MET A 11 40.74 -17.18 3.35
CA MET A 11 39.98 -16.28 2.45
C MET A 11 39.30 -17.05 1.31
N ALA A 12 39.96 -18.08 0.75
CA ALA A 12 39.34 -18.92 -0.28
C ALA A 12 38.14 -19.73 0.25
N PHE A 13 38.21 -20.21 1.50
CA PHE A 13 37.08 -20.89 2.15
C PHE A 13 35.91 -19.97 2.50
N LEU A 14 36.21 -18.76 2.98
CA LEU A 14 35.19 -17.73 3.23
C LEU A 14 34.50 -17.29 1.93
N ALA A 15 35.22 -17.27 0.81
CA ALA A 15 34.66 -16.93 -0.50
C ALA A 15 33.71 -18.00 -1.06
N ILE A 16 33.87 -19.29 -0.69
CA ILE A 16 33.01 -20.39 -1.19
C ILE A 16 31.68 -20.49 -0.41
N SER A 17 31.57 -19.82 0.74
CA SER A 17 30.38 -19.90 1.60
C SER A 17 29.26 -18.91 1.21
N ILE A 18 29.45 -18.12 0.15
CA ILE A 18 28.58 -16.99 -0.21
C ILE A 18 27.98 -17.21 -1.60
N ALA A 19 27.23 -18.29 -1.82
CA ALA A 19 26.30 -18.44 -2.94
C ALA A 19 25.48 -19.73 -2.83
N SER A 20 24.97 -20.06 -1.65
CA SER A 20 23.72 -20.82 -1.64
C SER A 20 22.64 -19.81 -2.00
N ALA A 21 22.37 -19.63 -3.30
CA ALA A 21 21.10 -19.05 -3.72
C ALA A 21 20.03 -19.99 -3.16
N THR A 22 19.53 -19.67 -1.97
CA THR A 22 18.54 -20.46 -1.24
C THR A 22 17.26 -20.41 -2.05
N THR A 23 17.13 -21.34 -2.99
CA THR A 23 15.83 -21.67 -3.55
C THR A 23 15.06 -22.30 -2.41
N CYS A 24 14.18 -21.54 -1.78
CA CYS A 24 13.32 -22.08 -0.73
C CYS A 24 12.37 -23.13 -1.34
N ASP A 25 12.10 -24.21 -0.61
CA ASP A 25 11.18 -25.26 -1.07
C ASP A 25 9.75 -24.71 -1.27
N ASP A 26 8.90 -25.48 -1.94
CA ASP A 26 7.50 -25.08 -2.18
C ASP A 26 6.73 -24.84 -0.87
N SER A 27 7.10 -25.53 0.23
CA SER A 27 6.52 -25.26 1.56
C SER A 27 6.92 -23.90 2.13
N GLN A 28 8.04 -23.33 1.70
CA GLN A 28 8.52 -22.01 2.12
C GLN A 28 8.10 -20.89 1.16
N THR A 29 7.69 -21.23 -0.07
CA THR A 29 7.37 -20.25 -1.12
C THR A 29 5.97 -19.68 -0.92
N ILE A 30 5.86 -18.41 -0.49
CA ILE A 30 4.56 -17.74 -0.32
C ILE A 30 3.90 -17.47 -1.67
N MET A 31 4.69 -16.97 -2.63
CA MET A 31 4.26 -16.66 -3.99
C MET A 31 5.47 -16.57 -4.92
N ARG A 32 5.21 -16.47 -6.22
CA ARG A 32 6.25 -16.31 -7.24
C ARG A 32 6.09 -15.01 -8.02
N LEU A 33 7.20 -14.44 -8.45
CA LEU A 33 7.27 -13.22 -9.24
C LEU A 33 7.98 -13.49 -10.56
N PHE A 34 7.52 -12.87 -11.64
CA PHE A 34 8.18 -12.91 -12.94
C PHE A 34 9.62 -12.36 -12.89
N ARG A 35 9.84 -11.28 -12.11
CA ARG A 35 11.13 -10.65 -11.82
C ARG A 35 11.15 -10.18 -10.36
N GLU A 36 12.33 -9.80 -9.85
CA GLU A 36 12.43 -9.35 -8.45
C GLU A 36 11.68 -8.05 -8.18
N ASN A 37 11.67 -7.14 -9.15
CA ASN A 37 11.12 -5.80 -9.00
C ASN A 37 10.16 -5.48 -10.14
N ASN A 38 9.16 -4.65 -9.87
CA ASN A 38 8.15 -4.21 -10.85
C ASN A 38 7.60 -5.38 -11.70
N SER A 39 7.07 -6.37 -11.00
CA SER A 39 6.72 -7.66 -11.54
C SER A 39 5.22 -7.92 -11.48
N HIS A 40 4.78 -8.90 -12.26
CA HIS A 40 3.54 -9.60 -12.01
C HIS A 40 3.77 -10.76 -11.03
N ALA A 41 2.72 -11.13 -10.31
CA ALA A 41 2.73 -12.25 -9.37
C ALA A 41 2.07 -13.51 -9.97
N ALA A 42 2.36 -14.63 -9.33
CA ALA A 42 1.69 -15.91 -9.52
C ALA A 42 1.60 -16.66 -8.18
N LEU A 43 0.67 -17.62 -8.09
CA LEU A 43 0.59 -18.52 -6.94
C LEU A 43 1.89 -19.34 -6.79
N TRP A 44 2.16 -19.82 -5.59
CA TRP A 44 3.39 -20.53 -5.21
C TRP A 44 3.69 -21.77 -6.08
N ASP A 45 2.66 -22.42 -6.61
CA ASP A 45 2.74 -23.64 -7.44
C ASP A 45 2.87 -23.36 -8.94
N GLN A 46 2.81 -22.08 -9.34
CA GLN A 46 2.82 -21.69 -10.75
C GLN A 46 4.25 -21.60 -11.26
N ASN A 47 4.79 -22.74 -11.67
CA ASN A 47 6.07 -22.83 -12.36
C ASN A 47 5.85 -23.05 -13.87
N ILE A 48 5.43 -21.99 -14.56
CA ILE A 48 5.03 -22.07 -15.97
C ILE A 48 6.27 -22.17 -16.85
N THR A 49 6.34 -23.21 -17.68
CA THR A 49 7.39 -23.33 -18.70
C THR A 49 6.77 -23.14 -20.08
N TYR A 50 7.24 -22.16 -20.84
CA TYR A 50 6.83 -21.91 -22.22
C TYR A 50 8.08 -21.93 -23.11
N GLU A 51 8.05 -22.73 -24.18
CA GLU A 51 9.17 -22.91 -25.11
C GLU A 51 10.52 -23.31 -24.45
N GLY A 52 10.45 -24.04 -23.33
CA GLY A 52 11.66 -24.46 -22.59
C GLY A 52 12.20 -23.41 -21.61
N GLU A 53 11.57 -22.24 -21.52
CA GLU A 53 11.86 -21.20 -20.54
C GLU A 53 10.88 -21.27 -19.37
N THR A 54 11.40 -21.27 -18.15
CA THR A 54 10.59 -21.24 -16.93
C THR A 54 10.40 -19.80 -16.52
N TYR A 55 9.15 -19.39 -16.42
CA TYR A 55 8.72 -18.08 -15.96
C TYR A 55 8.38 -18.14 -14.47
N TYR A 56 8.43 -16.99 -13.78
CA TYR A 56 8.20 -16.90 -12.33
C TYR A 56 9.26 -17.63 -11.48
N THR A 57 10.52 -17.39 -11.82
CA THR A 57 11.69 -18.00 -11.15
C THR A 57 11.99 -17.35 -9.80
N VAL A 58 11.52 -16.12 -9.57
CA VAL A 58 11.73 -15.42 -8.30
C VAL A 58 10.68 -15.90 -7.30
N ARG A 59 11.15 -16.41 -6.16
CA ARG A 59 10.31 -16.85 -5.05
C ARG A 59 10.33 -15.81 -3.94
N VAL A 60 9.17 -15.56 -3.34
CA VAL A 60 9.04 -14.83 -2.07
C VAL A 60 8.94 -15.89 -0.98
N CYS A 61 10.00 -15.99 -0.17
CA CYS A 61 10.21 -17.12 0.73
C CYS A 61 9.99 -16.72 2.19
N PHE A 62 9.28 -17.57 2.94
CA PHE A 62 8.98 -17.33 4.35
C PHE A 62 10.25 -17.29 5.22
N ASP A 63 11.17 -18.24 5.02
CA ASP A 63 12.42 -18.33 5.75
C ASP A 63 13.35 -17.14 5.49
N GLU A 64 13.34 -16.58 4.30
CA GLU A 64 14.06 -15.32 4.00
C GLU A 64 13.48 -14.12 4.76
N ILE A 65 12.16 -14.06 4.91
CA ILE A 65 11.45 -12.96 5.60
C ILE A 65 11.56 -13.08 7.13
N VAL A 66 11.45 -14.30 7.64
CA VAL A 66 11.33 -14.57 9.08
C VAL A 66 12.67 -14.96 9.71
N GLY A 67 13.61 -15.50 8.92
CA GLY A 67 14.90 -16.02 9.37
C GLY A 67 14.86 -17.47 9.85
N THR A 68 13.72 -18.15 9.73
CA THR A 68 13.51 -19.55 10.16
C THR A 68 12.52 -20.26 9.25
N ASN A 69 12.72 -21.55 9.01
CA ASN A 69 11.81 -22.36 8.18
C ASN A 69 10.43 -22.52 8.83
N TYR A 70 9.38 -22.46 8.02
CA TYR A 70 8.04 -22.89 8.40
C TYR A 70 7.99 -24.41 8.55
N THR A 71 7.49 -24.90 9.69
CA THR A 71 7.42 -26.34 10.03
C THR A 71 6.00 -26.90 10.08
N GLY A 72 4.98 -26.07 9.87
CA GLY A 72 3.59 -26.52 9.85
C GLY A 72 3.21 -27.27 8.56
N SER A 73 2.04 -27.91 8.56
CA SER A 73 1.48 -28.54 7.37
C SER A 73 0.69 -27.56 6.51
N ASN A 74 0.65 -27.83 5.20
CA ASN A 74 -0.17 -27.13 4.20
C ASN A 74 -0.20 -25.60 4.39
N PRO A 75 0.95 -24.92 4.25
CA PRO A 75 1.04 -23.48 4.49
C PRO A 75 0.08 -22.66 3.61
N HIS A 76 -0.25 -23.17 2.41
CA HIS A 76 -0.97 -22.43 1.37
C HIS A 76 -2.50 -22.54 1.43
N GLU A 77 -3.05 -23.25 2.41
CA GLU A 77 -4.51 -23.36 2.56
C GLU A 77 -5.12 -22.09 3.16
N CYS A 78 -6.07 -21.49 2.44
CA CYS A 78 -6.86 -20.34 2.87
C CYS A 78 -8.02 -20.77 3.79
N ASN A 79 -7.72 -21.13 5.05
CA ASN A 79 -8.77 -21.57 5.99
C ASN A 79 -9.51 -20.40 6.64
N SER A 80 -8.89 -19.22 6.68
CA SER A 80 -9.46 -17.99 7.21
C SER A 80 -9.07 -16.78 6.36
N SER A 81 -9.81 -15.68 6.52
CA SER A 81 -9.44 -14.39 5.93
C SER A 81 -8.12 -13.85 6.47
N ASP A 82 -7.69 -14.30 7.65
CA ASP A 82 -6.47 -13.83 8.30
C ASP A 82 -5.22 -14.46 7.67
N ASP A 83 -5.36 -15.62 7.02
CA ASP A 83 -4.26 -16.31 6.32
C ASP A 83 -3.92 -15.64 4.97
N ILE A 84 -4.77 -14.73 4.48
CA ILE A 84 -4.61 -14.06 3.19
C ILE A 84 -3.50 -13.01 3.28
N VAL A 85 -2.44 -13.22 2.51
CA VAL A 85 -1.33 -12.28 2.34
C VAL A 85 -1.70 -11.16 1.37
N LEU A 86 -2.21 -11.54 0.19
CA LEU A 86 -2.68 -10.64 -0.87
C LEU A 86 -3.59 -11.38 -1.84
N ARG A 87 -4.16 -10.68 -2.82
CA ARG A 87 -5.06 -11.27 -3.83
C ARG A 87 -4.56 -11.02 -5.24
N LEU A 88 -4.85 -11.96 -6.14
CA LEU A 88 -4.45 -11.96 -7.54
C LEU A 88 -5.69 -11.91 -8.45
N ASN A 89 -5.65 -11.18 -9.57
CA ASN A 89 -6.71 -11.29 -10.59
C ASN A 89 -6.67 -12.58 -11.40
N LYS A 90 -5.51 -13.24 -11.46
CA LYS A 90 -5.27 -14.48 -12.20
C LYS A 90 -4.33 -15.37 -11.40
N GLN A 91 -4.32 -16.68 -11.65
CA GLN A 91 -3.37 -17.58 -10.97
C GLN A 91 -1.91 -17.21 -11.26
N ASN A 92 -1.65 -16.63 -12.43
CA ASN A 92 -0.33 -16.20 -12.90
C ASN A 92 -0.46 -14.94 -13.75
N ASN A 93 0.68 -14.28 -14.02
CA ASN A 93 0.72 -13.03 -14.77
C ASN A 93 -0.26 -11.99 -14.23
N SER A 94 -0.31 -11.93 -12.91
CA SER A 94 -1.36 -11.23 -12.19
C SER A 94 -0.89 -9.90 -11.65
N HIS A 95 -1.76 -8.91 -11.76
CA HIS A 95 -1.74 -7.75 -10.86
C HIS A 95 -2.16 -8.18 -9.46
N VAL A 96 -1.78 -7.40 -8.45
CA VAL A 96 -2.05 -7.73 -7.05
C VAL A 96 -2.96 -6.70 -6.38
N TRP A 97 -3.72 -7.15 -5.40
CA TRP A 97 -4.55 -6.33 -4.54
C TRP A 97 -4.20 -6.61 -3.09
N GLY A 98 -4.48 -5.63 -2.23
CA GLY A 98 -4.43 -5.83 -0.79
C GLY A 98 -5.29 -7.01 -0.30
N PRO A 99 -4.95 -7.59 0.86
CA PRO A 99 -5.62 -8.79 1.40
C PRO A 99 -7.12 -8.57 1.68
N ARG A 100 -7.53 -7.33 1.94
CA ARG A 100 -8.93 -6.95 2.24
C ARG A 100 -9.69 -6.36 1.04
N ALA A 101 -9.18 -6.50 -0.18
CA ALA A 101 -9.92 -6.04 -1.34
C ALA A 101 -11.29 -6.75 -1.42
N THR A 102 -12.34 -5.95 -1.63
CA THR A 102 -13.74 -6.39 -1.66
C THR A 102 -14.17 -6.85 -3.04
N GLU A 103 -13.45 -6.44 -4.09
CA GLU A 103 -13.69 -6.91 -5.44
C GLU A 103 -13.31 -8.39 -5.53
N SER A 104 -14.26 -9.19 -6.03
CA SER A 104 -14.13 -10.65 -6.24
C SER A 104 -13.09 -10.94 -7.34
N PHE A 105 -11.81 -10.83 -7.03
CA PHE A 105 -10.72 -11.27 -7.89
C PHE A 105 -10.16 -12.59 -7.38
N GLY A 106 -10.02 -13.53 -8.33
CA GLY A 106 -10.35 -14.94 -8.11
C GLY A 106 -9.34 -15.81 -7.38
N TYR A 107 -8.21 -15.28 -6.89
CA TYR A 107 -7.17 -16.12 -6.27
C TYR A 107 -6.49 -15.45 -5.08
N ASP A 108 -6.71 -16.01 -3.90
CA ASP A 108 -6.05 -15.57 -2.66
C ASP A 108 -4.66 -16.21 -2.56
N VAL A 109 -3.65 -15.41 -2.22
CA VAL A 109 -2.33 -15.89 -1.80
C VAL A 109 -2.37 -16.05 -0.29
N CYS A 110 -2.42 -17.29 0.18
CA CYS A 110 -2.50 -17.59 1.60
C CYS A 110 -1.21 -18.21 2.11
N TYR A 111 -0.86 -17.89 3.36
CA TYR A 111 0.29 -18.51 4.01
C TYR A 111 0.13 -18.54 5.54
N LYS A 112 -0.13 -19.72 6.11
CA LYS A 112 -0.41 -19.94 7.56
C LYS A 112 0.71 -19.52 8.53
N GLY A 113 1.92 -19.24 8.03
CA GLY A 113 2.99 -18.63 8.82
C GLY A 113 2.70 -17.17 9.19
N PHE A 114 1.75 -16.53 8.50
CA PHE A 114 1.33 -15.17 8.69
C PHE A 114 -0.13 -15.07 9.15
N LYS A 115 -0.49 -13.92 9.73
CA LYS A 115 -1.86 -13.53 9.99
C LYS A 115 -2.05 -12.02 9.88
N SER A 116 -3.29 -11.59 9.70
CA SER A 116 -3.72 -10.19 9.73
C SER A 116 -2.84 -9.28 8.87
N CYS A 117 -2.64 -9.71 7.63
CA CYS A 117 -1.91 -8.92 6.67
C CYS A 117 -2.68 -7.64 6.33
N THR A 118 -1.99 -6.50 6.23
CA THR A 118 -2.57 -5.24 5.74
C THR A 118 -1.59 -4.52 4.84
N LEU A 119 -2.11 -3.60 4.02
CA LEU A 119 -1.30 -2.61 3.33
C LEU A 119 -1.04 -1.43 4.27
N VAL A 120 0.20 -0.95 4.27
CA VAL A 120 0.64 0.27 4.97
C VAL A 120 1.77 0.91 4.16
N ASN A 121 2.15 2.16 4.43
CA ASN A 121 3.40 2.66 3.86
C ASN A 121 4.58 1.80 4.35
N ALA A 122 5.59 1.61 3.50
CA ALA A 122 6.74 0.76 3.75
C ALA A 122 7.54 1.21 4.99
N SER A 123 7.52 2.50 5.32
CA SER A 123 8.08 3.08 6.54
C SER A 123 7.35 2.64 7.81
N ASP A 124 6.03 2.41 7.70
CA ASP A 124 5.12 2.22 8.84
C ASP A 124 4.97 0.75 9.22
N CYS A 125 5.53 -0.14 8.39
CA CYS A 125 5.66 -1.55 8.69
C CYS A 125 6.69 -1.77 9.80
N ASN A 126 6.22 -1.64 11.04
CA ASN A 126 7.03 -1.71 12.26
C ASN A 126 7.67 -3.09 12.49
N ASN A 127 8.59 -3.16 13.47
CA ASN A 127 9.38 -4.36 13.78
C ASN A 127 8.54 -5.59 14.19
N ASN A 128 7.29 -5.39 14.62
CA ASN A 128 6.40 -6.47 15.03
C ASN A 128 5.67 -7.11 13.84
N ARG A 129 5.82 -6.54 12.64
CA ARG A 129 5.27 -7.04 11.40
C ARG A 129 6.40 -7.35 10.43
N LYS A 130 6.13 -8.27 9.51
CA LYS A 130 7.07 -8.67 8.47
C LYS A 130 6.63 -8.08 7.14
N LYS A 131 7.56 -7.42 6.46
CA LYS A 131 7.40 -6.93 5.08
C LYS A 131 7.49 -8.13 4.15
N VAL A 132 6.37 -8.52 3.55
CA VAL A 132 6.32 -9.69 2.67
C VAL A 132 6.63 -9.29 1.22
N ALA A 133 6.09 -8.15 0.78
CA ALA A 133 6.32 -7.60 -0.54
C ALA A 133 5.97 -6.09 -0.57
N PHE A 134 6.29 -5.43 -1.68
CA PHE A 134 6.06 -4.01 -1.90
C PHE A 134 5.20 -3.81 -3.16
N LEU A 135 4.31 -2.82 -3.13
CA LEU A 135 3.31 -2.51 -4.14
C LEU A 135 3.48 -1.05 -4.59
N ASN A 136 3.22 -0.76 -5.87
CA ASN A 136 3.22 0.61 -6.38
C ASN A 136 1.89 1.34 -6.15
N GLN A 137 0.82 0.61 -5.82
CA GLN A 137 -0.51 1.14 -5.48
C GLN A 137 -1.31 0.08 -4.67
N GLU A 138 -2.45 0.45 -4.09
CA GLU A 138 -3.20 -0.48 -3.21
C GLU A 138 -4.00 -1.56 -3.95
N SER A 139 -4.37 -1.27 -5.20
CA SER A 139 -5.24 -2.10 -6.05
C SER A 139 -4.67 -2.22 -7.46
N TYR A 140 -4.89 -3.35 -8.12
CA TYR A 140 -4.36 -3.60 -9.48
C TYR A 140 -2.85 -3.29 -9.61
N SER A 141 -2.08 -3.58 -8.57
CA SER A 141 -0.69 -3.15 -8.44
C SER A 141 0.26 -4.10 -9.14
N HIS A 142 1.39 -3.57 -9.59
CA HIS A 142 2.61 -4.36 -9.77
C HIS A 142 3.21 -4.65 -8.39
N ILE A 143 4.06 -5.67 -8.30
CA ILE A 143 4.65 -6.12 -7.05
C ILE A 143 6.18 -6.17 -7.16
N SER A 144 6.85 -5.92 -6.04
CA SER A 144 8.30 -5.98 -5.91
C SER A 144 8.67 -6.77 -4.64
N LYS A 145 9.71 -7.59 -4.72
CA LYS A 145 10.31 -8.30 -3.58
C LYS A 145 11.05 -7.31 -2.67
N ASN A 146 11.70 -6.31 -3.27
CA ASN A 146 12.50 -5.31 -2.55
C ASN A 146 11.81 -3.95 -2.53
N ASN A 147 12.13 -3.13 -1.52
CA ASN A 147 11.71 -1.74 -1.46
C ASN A 147 12.51 -0.92 -2.48
N ILE A 148 11.87 -0.56 -3.60
CA ILE A 148 12.45 0.26 -4.66
C ILE A 148 11.62 1.53 -4.83
N GLU A 149 12.21 2.55 -5.47
CA GLU A 149 11.53 3.81 -5.75
C GLU A 149 10.19 3.59 -6.48
N GLY A 150 9.12 4.19 -5.96
CA GLY A 150 7.75 4.05 -6.48
C GLY A 150 6.99 2.83 -5.96
N PHE A 151 7.53 2.07 -5.01
CA PHE A 151 6.88 0.92 -4.36
C PHE A 151 6.71 1.18 -2.85
N ASP A 152 6.10 2.31 -2.51
CA ASP A 152 6.04 2.82 -1.14
C ASP A 152 5.00 2.12 -0.25
N ILE A 153 4.19 1.20 -0.80
CA ILE A 153 3.19 0.44 -0.03
C ILE A 153 3.76 -0.95 0.26
N ALA A 154 3.78 -1.38 1.51
CA ALA A 154 4.21 -2.71 1.91
C ALA A 154 3.04 -3.60 2.32
N VAL A 155 3.10 -4.87 1.94
CA VAL A 155 2.27 -5.93 2.50
C VAL A 155 2.89 -6.38 3.82
N CYS A 156 2.23 -6.06 4.93
CA CYS A 156 2.75 -6.26 6.27
C CYS A 156 1.91 -7.28 7.03
N CYS A 157 2.56 -8.32 7.56
CA CYS A 157 1.86 -9.40 8.24
C CYS A 157 2.43 -9.64 9.64
N TYR A 158 1.58 -10.07 10.58
CA TYR A 158 2.06 -10.63 11.84
C TYR A 158 2.44 -12.08 11.64
N LEU A 159 3.38 -12.60 12.44
CA LEU A 159 3.60 -14.04 12.50
C LEU A 159 2.42 -14.70 13.23
N TYR A 160 2.02 -15.90 12.80
CA TYR A 160 0.89 -16.61 13.39
C TYR A 160 1.02 -16.78 14.91
N ASN A 161 2.24 -17.12 15.37
CA ASN A 161 2.58 -17.34 16.77
C ASN A 161 2.84 -16.05 17.56
N GLN A 162 2.92 -14.88 16.91
CA GLN A 162 2.99 -13.62 17.64
C GLN A 162 1.59 -13.22 18.06
N ILE A 163 1.39 -13.01 19.36
CA ILE A 163 0.14 -12.43 19.86
C ILE A 163 0.03 -11.07 19.19
N GLU A 164 -1.02 -10.87 18.40
CA GLU A 164 -1.31 -9.52 17.91
C GLU A 164 -1.46 -8.64 19.14
N PRO A 165 -0.75 -7.50 19.23
CA PRO A 165 -1.14 -6.49 20.19
C PRO A 165 -2.56 -6.09 19.78
N LYS A 166 -3.56 -6.71 20.42
CA LYS A 166 -4.95 -6.33 20.24
C LYS A 166 -4.99 -4.86 20.60
N TYR A 167 -5.29 -4.06 19.59
CA TYR A 167 -5.44 -2.62 19.67
C TYR A 167 -6.09 -2.24 21.01
N CYS A 168 -5.32 -1.57 21.87
CA CYS A 168 -5.79 -0.98 23.10
C CYS A 168 -6.60 0.30 22.84
N ASP A 169 -6.79 0.67 21.57
CA ASP A 169 -7.31 1.98 21.16
C ASP A 169 -8.82 2.16 21.41
N ASN A 170 -9.51 1.13 21.93
CA ASN A 170 -10.92 1.20 22.32
C ASN A 170 -11.18 0.81 23.79
N VAL A 171 -10.15 0.78 24.63
CA VAL A 171 -10.33 0.53 26.07
C VAL A 171 -10.25 1.85 26.82
N ASN A 172 -11.41 2.37 27.23
CA ASN A 172 -11.47 3.63 27.98
C ASN A 172 -11.18 3.43 29.48
N SER A 173 -11.29 2.20 30.00
CA SER A 173 -10.89 1.87 31.37
C SER A 173 -10.63 0.37 31.58
N CYS A 174 -9.92 0.02 32.65
CA CYS A 174 -9.66 -1.37 33.01
C CYS A 174 -10.93 -2.18 33.30
N SER A 175 -12.09 -1.54 33.52
CA SER A 175 -13.35 -2.25 33.77
C SER A 175 -13.93 -2.97 32.55
N ASP A 176 -13.42 -2.67 31.35
CA ASP A 176 -13.86 -3.31 30.11
C ASP A 176 -13.26 -4.73 29.94
N TYR A 177 -12.29 -5.11 30.78
CA TYR A 177 -11.68 -6.44 30.77
C TYR A 177 -12.44 -7.44 31.66
N ASN A 178 -12.67 -8.65 31.13
CA ASN A 178 -13.11 -9.79 31.94
C ASN A 178 -11.91 -10.56 32.56
N SER A 179 -12.19 -11.49 33.48
CA SER A 179 -11.19 -12.26 34.23
C SER A 179 -10.15 -12.99 33.38
N THR A 180 -10.53 -13.39 32.16
CA THR A 180 -9.67 -14.16 31.26
C THR A 180 -8.78 -13.25 30.42
N ALA A 181 -9.25 -12.04 30.11
CA ALA A 181 -8.48 -11.04 29.38
C ALA A 181 -7.43 -10.37 30.29
N CYS A 182 -7.79 -10.06 31.54
CA CYS A 182 -6.88 -9.46 32.53
C CYS A 182 -5.62 -10.27 32.85
N SER A 183 -5.78 -11.60 32.90
CA SER A 183 -4.74 -12.52 33.37
C SER A 183 -3.83 -13.03 32.26
N LYS A 184 -4.14 -12.69 30.99
CA LYS A 184 -3.42 -13.18 29.81
C LYS A 184 -2.86 -12.06 28.92
N ASP A 185 -3.24 -10.81 29.14
CA ASP A 185 -2.81 -9.70 28.30
C ASP A 185 -1.54 -9.03 28.86
N GLU A 186 -0.43 -9.18 28.12
CA GLU A 186 0.84 -8.51 28.43
C GLU A 186 0.71 -6.97 28.32
N CYS A 187 -0.32 -6.42 27.66
CA CYS A 187 -0.47 -4.96 27.51
C CYS A 187 -0.83 -4.24 28.83
N ALA A 188 -1.64 -4.86 29.70
CA ALA A 188 -2.01 -4.29 30.99
C ALA A 188 -0.90 -4.44 32.04
N ILE A 189 -0.16 -5.55 31.99
CA ILE A 189 0.88 -5.90 32.97
C ILE A 189 2.22 -5.25 32.59
N ALA A 190 2.61 -5.21 31.30
CA ALA A 190 3.90 -4.65 30.88
C ALA A 190 3.96 -3.12 30.97
N ARG A 191 2.81 -2.43 31.07
CA ARG A 191 2.73 -0.97 31.30
C ARG A 191 2.18 -0.58 32.67
N GLY A 192 1.83 -1.55 33.53
CA GLY A 192 1.32 -1.29 34.87
C GLY A 192 -0.01 -0.54 34.92
N VAL A 193 -0.90 -0.77 33.95
CA VAL A 193 -2.16 0.00 33.83
C VAL A 193 -3.32 -0.72 34.53
N CYS A 194 -3.46 -2.04 34.37
CA CYS A 194 -4.53 -2.82 35.02
C CYS A 194 -3.98 -4.07 35.74
N TYR A 195 -4.59 -4.45 36.86
CA TYR A 195 -4.34 -5.72 37.54
C TYR A 195 -5.65 -6.43 37.88
N TRP A 196 -5.62 -7.76 37.94
CA TRP A 196 -6.77 -8.56 38.38
C TRP A 196 -6.86 -8.55 39.91
N ASN A 197 -7.89 -7.91 40.45
CA ASN A 197 -8.18 -7.96 41.88
C ASN A 197 -9.05 -9.19 42.19
N SER A 198 -8.42 -10.21 42.77
CA SER A 198 -9.10 -11.46 43.15
C SER A 198 -10.16 -11.27 44.25
N THR A 199 -10.10 -10.17 45.00
CA THR A 199 -11.06 -9.84 46.05
C THR A 199 -12.33 -9.22 45.48
N SER A 200 -12.22 -8.36 44.46
CA SER A 200 -13.37 -7.73 43.81
C SER A 200 -13.90 -8.54 42.62
N GLY A 201 -13.11 -9.48 42.10
CA GLY A 201 -13.46 -10.26 40.92
C GLY A 201 -13.52 -9.41 39.64
N LYS A 202 -12.73 -8.34 39.58
CA LYS A 202 -12.67 -7.40 38.46
C LYS A 202 -11.23 -6.99 38.15
N CYS A 203 -11.01 -6.47 36.95
CA CYS A 203 -9.80 -5.73 36.62
C CYS A 203 -9.89 -4.31 37.17
N GLU A 204 -8.84 -3.87 37.84
CA GLU A 204 -8.75 -2.55 38.45
C GLU A 204 -7.49 -1.84 37.97
N ASP A 205 -7.53 -0.51 37.96
CA ASP A 205 -6.36 0.31 37.65
C ASP A 205 -5.29 0.10 38.73
N SER A 206 -4.03 -0.09 38.33
CA SER A 206 -2.91 -0.25 39.28
C SER A 206 -2.63 1.08 40.01
N ILE A 207 -3.01 1.15 41.28
CA ILE A 207 -2.86 2.36 42.11
C ILE A 207 -1.45 2.51 42.73
N SER A 208 -0.52 1.58 42.46
CA SER A 208 0.83 1.66 43.01
C SER A 208 1.78 2.41 42.06
N GLU A 209 1.96 3.69 42.37
CA GLU A 209 2.99 4.63 41.91
C GLU A 209 3.70 4.29 40.57
N PRO A 210 3.18 4.85 39.47
CA PRO A 210 4.05 5.57 38.56
C PRO A 210 3.49 6.97 38.31
N ASP A 211 4.30 7.96 38.68
CA ASP A 211 4.42 9.34 38.17
C ASP A 211 3.38 9.83 37.14
N TRP A 212 2.10 9.85 37.53
CA TRP A 212 0.95 10.27 36.71
C TRP A 212 0.90 11.79 36.47
N CYS A 213 1.78 12.56 37.11
CA CYS A 213 1.88 13.99 36.90
C CYS A 213 2.45 14.38 35.53
N ASN A 214 3.11 13.46 34.81
CA ASN A 214 3.82 13.77 33.56
C ASN A 214 3.06 13.42 32.27
N VAL A 215 1.84 12.87 32.34
CA VAL A 215 1.06 12.48 31.14
C VAL A 215 -0.38 12.98 31.26
N ILE A 216 -0.56 14.30 31.15
CA ILE A 216 -1.90 14.90 31.00
C ILE A 216 -1.99 15.53 29.61
N THR A 217 -2.84 14.99 28.74
CA THR A 217 -3.02 15.44 27.35
C THR A 217 -4.30 16.27 27.12
N SER A 218 -5.19 16.44 28.10
CA SER A 218 -6.36 17.32 27.97
C SER A 218 -6.94 17.83 29.31
N CYS A 219 -7.59 19.00 29.31
CA CYS A 219 -8.14 19.66 30.51
C CYS A 219 -9.50 19.08 31.01
N ALA A 220 -9.93 17.88 30.57
CA ALA A 220 -11.30 17.42 30.83
C ALA A 220 -11.49 16.80 32.23
N ASN A 221 -12.21 17.52 33.11
CA ASN A 221 -12.94 17.05 34.31
C ASN A 221 -12.20 16.11 35.29
N TYR A 222 -11.18 16.61 35.98
CA TYR A 222 -10.70 15.98 37.22
C TYR A 222 -11.18 16.75 38.46
N THR A 223 -11.90 16.04 39.33
CA THR A 223 -12.20 16.44 40.72
C THR A 223 -11.14 15.84 41.64
N THR A 224 -10.55 16.65 42.52
CA THR A 224 -9.51 16.21 43.46
C THR A 224 -10.07 15.19 44.48
N SER A 225 -9.90 13.90 44.21
CA SER A 225 -9.82 12.87 45.24
C SER A 225 -8.43 12.23 45.19
N GLY A 226 -7.42 12.97 45.66
CA GLY A 226 -6.03 12.50 45.70
C GLY A 226 -5.05 13.62 46.07
N ASN A 227 -4.09 13.30 46.94
CA ASN A 227 -3.10 14.21 47.53
C ASN A 227 -2.09 14.77 46.50
N CYS A 228 -2.53 15.63 45.57
CA CYS A 228 -1.62 16.52 44.85
C CYS A 228 -1.28 17.70 45.75
N THR A 229 -0.04 17.78 46.25
CA THR A 229 0.41 18.90 47.10
C THR A 229 0.84 20.14 46.29
N GLY A 230 0.74 20.11 44.96
CA GLY A 230 0.97 21.23 44.05
C GLY A 230 -0.25 21.54 43.19
N ASN A 231 -0.34 22.78 42.66
CA ASN A 231 -1.45 23.24 41.80
C ASN A 231 -1.59 22.30 40.58
N PRO A 232 -2.67 21.49 40.48
CA PRO A 232 -2.78 20.41 39.50
C PRO A 232 -3.01 20.88 38.06
N CYS A 233 -3.18 22.19 37.83
CA CYS A 233 -3.49 22.74 36.50
C CYS A 233 -2.30 23.40 35.79
N ASP A 234 -1.07 23.29 36.32
CA ASP A 234 0.12 23.91 35.71
C ASP A 234 0.70 23.06 34.56
N ILE A 235 -0.13 22.84 33.55
CA ILE A 235 0.27 22.23 32.27
C ILE A 235 0.38 23.39 31.29
N SER A 236 1.59 23.60 30.76
CA SER A 236 1.98 24.64 29.80
C SER A 236 0.81 25.29 29.02
N GLY A 237 0.26 26.37 29.58
CA GLY A 237 -0.49 27.42 28.89
C GLY A 237 -2.00 27.26 28.67
N GLY A 238 -2.64 26.14 29.03
CA GLY A 238 -4.01 25.85 28.55
C GLY A 238 -5.15 25.75 29.57
N CYS A 239 -4.87 25.49 30.85
CA CYS A 239 -5.91 25.26 31.87
C CYS A 239 -5.78 26.22 33.06
N ASP A 240 -6.90 26.71 33.59
CA ASP A 240 -6.98 27.46 34.85
C ASP A 240 -7.78 26.64 35.90
N TRP A 241 -7.43 26.76 37.18
CA TRP A 241 -8.20 26.15 38.26
C TRP A 241 -9.48 26.94 38.54
N ASN A 242 -10.64 26.30 38.44
CA ASN A 242 -11.90 26.87 38.88
C ASN A 242 -12.12 26.56 40.36
N SER A 243 -11.84 27.54 41.22
CA SER A 243 -12.01 27.40 42.67
C SER A 243 -13.46 27.18 43.10
N THR A 244 -14.45 27.62 42.31
CA THR A 244 -15.87 27.46 42.62
C THR A 244 -16.36 26.06 42.27
N ALA A 245 -15.85 25.48 41.19
CA ALA A 245 -16.21 24.13 40.73
C ALA A 245 -15.24 23.04 41.21
N ASN A 246 -14.15 23.43 41.90
CA ASN A 246 -13.11 22.55 42.41
C ASN A 246 -12.53 21.59 41.33
N ARG A 247 -12.27 22.13 40.13
CA ARG A 247 -11.76 21.40 38.95
C ARG A 247 -10.88 22.29 38.07
N CYS A 248 -9.96 21.71 37.30
CA CYS A 248 -9.30 22.43 36.19
C CYS A 248 -10.30 22.66 35.04
N GLN A 249 -10.23 23.82 34.41
CA GLN A 249 -11.03 24.18 33.23
C GLN A 249 -10.14 24.83 32.16
N ALA A 250 -10.50 24.72 30.89
CA ALA A 250 -9.79 25.42 29.83
C ALA A 250 -9.89 26.95 30.02
N LYS A 251 -8.79 27.65 29.78
CA LYS A 251 -8.72 29.11 29.80
C LYS A 251 -9.48 29.65 28.58
N GLU A 252 -10.66 30.22 28.80
CA GLU A 252 -11.65 30.72 27.80
C GLU A 252 -11.73 29.94 26.47
N PRO A 253 -12.76 29.10 26.24
CA PRO A 253 -12.75 28.21 25.09
C PRO A 253 -13.17 28.92 23.80
N ASP A 254 -12.44 28.63 22.72
CA ASP A 254 -12.79 28.94 21.33
C ASP A 254 -13.66 27.80 20.74
N TRP A 255 -14.72 27.43 21.48
CA TRP A 255 -15.56 26.25 21.22
C TRP A 255 -16.49 26.40 20.00
N CYS A 256 -16.46 27.55 19.32
CA CYS A 256 -17.17 27.74 18.05
C CYS A 256 -16.58 26.90 16.90
N ASN A 257 -15.34 26.41 17.02
CA ASN A 257 -14.62 25.77 15.92
C ASN A 257 -14.67 24.22 15.94
N VAL A 258 -15.40 23.58 16.86
CA VAL A 258 -15.47 22.11 16.97
C VAL A 258 -16.92 21.61 16.96
N ILE A 259 -17.60 21.78 15.82
CA ILE A 259 -18.93 21.19 15.58
C ILE A 259 -18.82 20.27 14.36
N THR A 260 -19.10 18.98 14.57
CA THR A 260 -19.02 17.93 13.54
C THR A 260 -20.38 17.56 12.92
N SER A 261 -21.51 18.08 13.43
CA SER A 261 -22.84 17.92 12.81
C SER A 261 -23.83 19.01 13.22
N CYS A 262 -24.85 19.25 12.39
CA CYS A 262 -25.82 20.35 12.58
C CYS A 262 -27.13 19.96 13.30
N ALA A 263 -27.31 18.68 13.65
CA ALA A 263 -28.56 18.22 14.26
C ALA A 263 -28.67 18.68 15.73
N ASN A 264 -29.70 19.49 16.02
CA ASN A 264 -30.17 19.89 17.37
C ASN A 264 -29.33 20.92 18.14
N TYR A 265 -28.48 21.71 17.47
CA TYR A 265 -27.80 22.82 18.14
C TYR A 265 -28.77 23.96 18.48
N THR A 266 -28.91 24.28 19.78
CA THR A 266 -29.70 25.41 20.27
C THR A 266 -28.79 26.44 20.93
N THR A 267 -28.95 27.71 20.59
CA THR A 267 -28.17 28.80 21.19
C THR A 267 -28.66 29.07 22.61
N SER A 268 -28.00 28.51 23.61
CA SER A 268 -28.04 29.08 24.96
C SER A 268 -26.62 29.46 25.41
N GLY A 269 -26.35 30.77 25.47
CA GLY A 269 -25.12 31.38 25.97
C GLY A 269 -24.12 31.88 24.91
N ASN A 270 -23.94 33.21 24.87
CA ASN A 270 -22.79 34.00 24.39
C ASN A 270 -22.28 33.93 22.94
N CYS A 271 -22.82 33.13 22.02
CA CYS A 271 -22.47 33.25 20.60
C CYS A 271 -23.32 34.33 19.91
N THR A 272 -22.73 35.50 19.61
CA THR A 272 -23.44 36.68 19.07
C THR A 272 -23.43 36.80 17.54
N SER A 273 -22.78 35.89 16.81
CA SER A 273 -22.78 35.83 15.34
C SER A 273 -23.42 34.53 14.81
N ASN A 274 -24.20 34.66 13.74
CA ASN A 274 -25.04 33.63 13.10
C ASN A 274 -24.48 32.18 13.19
N PRO A 275 -25.09 31.30 14.01
CA PRO A 275 -24.51 30.01 14.41
C PRO A 275 -24.46 28.94 13.31
N CYS A 276 -25.10 29.16 12.15
CA CYS A 276 -25.12 28.15 11.08
C CYS A 276 -24.10 28.42 9.96
N ASN A 277 -23.24 29.44 10.07
CA ASN A 277 -22.21 29.75 9.07
C ASN A 277 -20.89 29.03 9.40
N ILE A 278 -20.91 27.69 9.38
CA ILE A 278 -19.74 26.85 9.65
C ILE A 278 -19.18 26.35 8.33
N SER A 279 -18.01 26.85 7.94
CA SER A 279 -17.36 26.59 6.65
C SER A 279 -16.77 25.18 6.48
N VAL A 280 -16.95 24.29 7.47
CA VAL A 280 -16.24 23.00 7.56
C VAL A 280 -17.13 21.78 7.31
N ILE A 281 -18.44 21.96 7.14
CA ILE A 281 -19.38 20.85 6.90
C ILE A 281 -19.82 20.87 5.44
N SER A 282 -19.35 19.89 4.66
CA SER A 282 -19.81 19.59 3.30
C SER A 282 -21.26 19.07 3.36
N GLY A 283 -22.22 19.99 3.34
CA GLY A 283 -23.65 19.69 3.45
C GLY A 283 -24.57 20.89 3.69
N GLY A 284 -24.01 22.07 4.06
CA GLY A 284 -24.74 23.34 4.14
C GLY A 284 -25.89 23.36 5.17
N CYS A 285 -25.65 23.93 6.35
CA CYS A 285 -26.69 24.01 7.39
C CYS A 285 -27.56 25.25 7.22
N SER A 286 -28.86 25.14 7.54
CA SER A 286 -29.81 26.26 7.48
C SER A 286 -30.42 26.55 8.85
N TRP A 287 -30.62 27.82 9.17
CA TRP A 287 -31.28 28.21 10.41
C TRP A 287 -32.80 28.05 10.29
N ASN A 288 -33.41 27.26 11.17
CA ASN A 288 -34.86 27.18 11.29
C ASN A 288 -35.34 28.20 12.32
N SER A 289 -35.85 29.34 11.85
CA SER A 289 -36.34 30.41 12.72
C SER A 289 -37.54 30.01 13.58
N THR A 290 -38.34 29.03 13.13
CA THR A 290 -39.51 28.55 13.87
C THR A 290 -39.12 27.63 15.03
N ALA A 291 -38.07 26.83 14.83
CA ALA A 291 -37.57 25.90 15.85
C ALA A 291 -36.38 26.44 16.66
N ASN A 292 -35.89 27.65 16.32
CA ASN A 292 -34.74 28.31 16.95
C ASN A 292 -33.50 27.40 17.04
N ARG A 293 -33.20 26.67 15.96
CA ARG A 293 -32.08 25.72 15.86
C ARG A 293 -31.52 25.64 14.43
N CYS A 294 -30.26 25.26 14.27
CA CYS A 294 -29.73 24.84 12.97
C CYS A 294 -30.31 23.47 12.59
N GLN A 295 -30.55 23.26 11.30
CA GLN A 295 -30.98 21.98 10.74
C GLN A 295 -30.21 21.72 9.44
N ASP A 296 -30.05 20.44 9.09
CA ASP A 296 -29.49 20.04 7.80
C ASP A 296 -30.37 20.60 6.66
N ARG A 297 -29.75 20.98 5.54
CA ARG A 297 -30.53 21.29 4.33
C ARG A 297 -31.26 20.04 3.92
N VAL A 298 -32.59 20.06 4.00
CA VAL A 298 -33.42 19.01 3.44
C VAL A 298 -33.55 19.30 1.95
N THR A 299 -32.68 18.71 1.14
CA THR A 299 -32.95 18.58 -0.30
C THR A 299 -34.11 17.58 -0.44
N PRO A 300 -35.17 17.87 -1.22
CA PRO A 300 -36.24 16.91 -1.45
C PRO A 300 -35.64 15.59 -1.98
N PRO A 301 -35.94 14.43 -1.37
CA PRO A 301 -35.32 13.14 -1.75
C PRO A 301 -35.45 12.81 -3.24
N ASP A 302 -36.56 13.24 -3.85
CA ASP A 302 -36.94 12.82 -5.20
C ASP A 302 -36.08 13.46 -6.32
N GLU A 303 -35.34 14.53 -6.05
CA GLU A 303 -34.53 15.21 -7.08
C GLU A 303 -33.16 14.56 -7.32
N CYS A 304 -32.58 13.88 -6.32
CA CYS A 304 -31.25 13.29 -6.43
C CYS A 304 -31.24 11.82 -6.89
N ASP A 305 -32.35 11.10 -6.73
CA ASP A 305 -32.45 9.68 -7.12
C ASP A 305 -32.30 9.44 -8.65
N SER A 306 -32.45 10.51 -9.45
CA SER A 306 -32.33 10.46 -10.90
C SER A 306 -30.98 10.91 -11.46
N ILE A 307 -30.07 11.39 -10.61
CA ILE A 307 -28.76 11.94 -11.02
C ILE A 307 -27.65 11.00 -10.54
N ASN A 308 -27.08 10.22 -11.47
CA ASN A 308 -26.03 9.24 -11.17
C ASN A 308 -24.66 9.66 -11.73
N SER A 309 -24.63 10.67 -12.60
CA SER A 309 -23.44 11.17 -13.28
C SER A 309 -23.60 12.64 -13.64
N CYS A 310 -22.49 13.32 -13.92
CA CYS A 310 -22.54 14.73 -14.34
C CYS A 310 -23.35 14.97 -15.63
N SER A 311 -23.53 13.95 -16.48
CA SER A 311 -24.36 14.05 -17.68
C SER A 311 -25.86 14.12 -17.40
N ASP A 312 -26.30 13.80 -16.18
CA ASP A 312 -27.72 13.77 -15.82
C ASP A 312 -28.25 15.15 -15.43
N TYR A 313 -27.38 16.16 -15.25
CA TYR A 313 -27.82 17.53 -15.00
C TYR A 313 -28.42 18.16 -16.26
N ALA A 314 -29.68 18.57 -16.17
CA ALA A 314 -30.43 19.15 -17.28
C ALA A 314 -29.98 20.57 -17.69
N SER A 315 -29.14 21.25 -16.90
CA SER A 315 -28.62 22.59 -17.19
C SER A 315 -27.32 22.89 -16.42
N SER A 316 -26.53 23.86 -16.91
CA SER A 316 -25.30 24.29 -16.23
C SER A 316 -25.56 24.83 -14.82
N GLY A 317 -26.64 25.59 -14.63
CA GLY A 317 -27.02 26.12 -13.31
C GLY A 317 -27.45 25.04 -12.31
N ALA A 318 -27.83 23.85 -12.77
CA ALA A 318 -28.12 22.70 -11.90
C ALA A 318 -26.83 22.01 -11.42
N CYS A 319 -25.78 21.99 -12.25
CA CYS A 319 -24.46 21.47 -11.89
C CYS A 319 -23.73 22.43 -10.94
N GLU A 320 -23.76 23.74 -11.21
CA GLU A 320 -23.10 24.75 -10.34
C GLU A 320 -23.65 24.79 -8.91
N ASN A 321 -24.93 24.45 -8.72
CA ASN A 321 -25.56 24.40 -7.40
C ASN A 321 -25.46 23.03 -6.73
N ASP A 322 -24.74 22.06 -7.34
CA ASP A 322 -24.61 20.63 -7.01
C ASP A 322 -25.31 20.19 -5.70
N ALA A 323 -26.64 20.17 -5.71
CA ALA A 323 -27.42 19.91 -4.52
C ALA A 323 -27.30 18.44 -4.06
N CYS A 324 -26.78 17.57 -4.93
CA CYS A 324 -26.67 16.12 -4.74
C CYS A 324 -25.23 15.63 -4.49
N GLY A 325 -24.21 16.47 -4.64
CA GLY A 325 -22.81 16.13 -4.40
C GLY A 325 -22.14 15.25 -5.48
N ILE A 326 -22.80 15.05 -6.63
CA ILE A 326 -22.34 14.15 -7.70
C ILE A 326 -21.20 14.80 -8.50
N ALA A 327 -21.20 16.13 -8.65
CA ALA A 327 -20.18 16.83 -9.44
C ALA A 327 -18.76 16.69 -8.85
N ASN A 328 -18.65 16.50 -7.53
CA ASN A 328 -17.36 16.31 -6.85
C ASN A 328 -16.90 14.84 -6.80
N SER A 329 -17.81 13.89 -6.96
CA SER A 329 -17.54 12.45 -6.79
C SER A 329 -17.39 11.71 -8.12
N ASP A 330 -17.98 12.22 -9.20
CA ASP A 330 -17.80 11.67 -10.54
C ASP A 330 -16.44 12.10 -11.13
N MET A 331 -15.58 11.12 -11.42
CA MET A 331 -14.23 11.30 -11.96
C MET A 331 -14.22 12.04 -13.32
N GLY A 332 -15.37 12.13 -14.00
CA GLY A 332 -15.55 12.93 -15.22
C GLY A 332 -15.59 14.45 -15.03
N CYS A 333 -15.68 14.94 -13.79
CA CYS A 333 -15.92 16.36 -13.48
C CYS A 333 -14.77 17.07 -12.74
N GLN A 334 -13.66 16.38 -12.48
CA GLN A 334 -12.51 16.95 -11.77
C GLN A 334 -11.63 17.85 -12.68
N SER A 335 -12.18 18.98 -13.13
CA SER A 335 -11.38 20.15 -13.50
C SER A 335 -12.22 21.40 -13.25
N SER A 336 -11.61 22.41 -12.66
CA SER A 336 -12.21 23.57 -11.99
C SER A 336 -13.08 24.52 -12.82
N ASP A 337 -13.55 24.15 -14.01
CA ASP A 337 -14.41 24.98 -14.85
C ASP A 337 -15.54 24.12 -15.46
N CYS A 338 -16.64 23.97 -14.71
CA CYS A 338 -17.89 23.42 -15.25
C CYS A 338 -18.58 24.49 -16.10
N TRP A 339 -18.33 24.48 -17.41
CA TRP A 339 -19.14 25.21 -18.40
C TRP A 339 -19.50 24.28 -19.55
N CYS A 340 -20.81 24.03 -19.71
CA CYS A 340 -21.37 23.27 -20.82
C CYS A 340 -21.76 24.24 -21.95
N GLU A 341 -21.07 24.22 -23.09
CA GLU A 341 -21.58 24.87 -24.30
C GLU A 341 -22.61 23.98 -25.01
N TRP A 342 -23.83 24.51 -25.13
CA TRP A 342 -24.95 23.82 -25.77
C TRP A 342 -24.94 24.03 -27.29
N TYR A 343 -24.28 23.13 -28.02
CA TYR A 343 -24.52 22.94 -29.46
C TYR A 343 -24.81 21.47 -29.77
N ASN A 344 -26.09 21.15 -30.04
CA ASN A 344 -26.60 19.85 -30.52
C ASN A 344 -26.31 18.60 -29.65
N GLY A 345 -26.68 18.67 -28.36
CA GLY A 345 -26.67 17.53 -27.45
C GLY A 345 -25.36 17.42 -26.64
N CYS A 346 -25.49 17.00 -25.39
CA CYS A 346 -24.41 17.02 -24.40
C CYS A 346 -23.22 16.16 -24.88
N LYS A 347 -22.12 16.82 -25.26
CA LYS A 347 -20.82 16.18 -25.47
C LYS A 347 -19.79 16.98 -24.69
N VAL A 348 -19.11 16.30 -23.78
CA VAL A 348 -17.96 16.85 -23.05
C VAL A 348 -16.86 17.13 -24.08
N ALA A 349 -16.60 18.40 -24.33
CA ALA A 349 -15.48 18.85 -25.14
C ALA A 349 -14.33 19.23 -24.21
N PHE A 350 -13.18 18.60 -24.39
CA PHE A 350 -11.94 19.03 -23.76
C PHE A 350 -11.28 20.06 -24.67
N GLU A 351 -11.28 21.34 -24.27
CA GLU A 351 -10.26 22.26 -24.79
C GLU A 351 -8.95 21.92 -24.09
N SER A 352 -8.08 21.19 -24.79
CA SER A 352 -6.68 21.11 -24.39
C SER A 352 -6.06 22.48 -24.61
N GLY A 353 -6.06 23.31 -23.57
CA GLY A 353 -5.33 24.56 -23.52
C GLY A 353 -3.89 24.33 -23.99
N GLY A 354 -3.53 24.99 -25.09
CA GLY A 354 -2.17 25.05 -25.63
C GLY A 354 -1.26 25.81 -24.68
N GLY A 355 -0.81 25.16 -23.61
CA GLY A 355 0.32 25.60 -22.81
C GLY A 355 1.61 25.06 -23.42
N SER A 356 2.30 25.93 -24.17
CA SER A 356 3.66 25.70 -24.65
C SER A 356 4.59 25.45 -23.44
N GLY A 357 4.95 24.19 -23.19
CA GLY A 357 5.89 23.81 -22.15
C GLY A 357 6.11 22.30 -22.16
N GLY A 358 7.30 21.88 -22.59
CA GLY A 358 7.63 20.48 -22.86
C GLY A 358 7.39 19.54 -21.68
N GLY A 359 6.79 18.40 -21.98
CA GLY A 359 6.64 17.27 -21.06
C GLY A 359 6.26 16.03 -21.86
N GLY A 360 7.02 14.95 -21.69
CA GLY A 360 6.97 13.75 -22.53
C GLY A 360 5.58 13.12 -22.64
N ARG A 361 5.18 12.83 -23.89
CA ARG A 361 4.00 12.00 -24.16
C ARG A 361 4.31 10.56 -23.76
N ILE A 362 3.59 10.06 -22.77
CA ILE A 362 3.58 8.65 -22.40
C ILE A 362 2.79 7.91 -23.48
N SER A 363 3.48 7.01 -24.20
CA SER A 363 2.91 6.12 -25.20
C SER A 363 2.06 5.03 -24.54
N GLY A 364 0.83 5.36 -24.19
CA GLY A 364 -0.22 4.38 -23.85
C GLY A 364 -1.01 3.94 -25.10
N PRO A 365 -1.74 2.82 -25.06
CA PRO A 365 -2.49 2.26 -26.20
C PRO A 365 -3.77 3.05 -26.59
N GLY A 366 -3.85 4.34 -26.23
CA GLY A 366 -4.96 5.24 -26.51
C GLY A 366 -4.91 5.85 -27.91
N TRP A 367 -6.05 6.39 -28.36
CA TRP A 367 -6.15 7.09 -29.64
C TRP A 367 -5.52 8.49 -29.53
N GLY A 368 -4.55 8.78 -30.41
CA GLY A 368 -3.86 10.08 -30.47
C GLY A 368 -4.41 10.97 -31.58
N GLY A 369 -4.40 12.29 -31.36
CA GLY A 369 -4.68 13.30 -32.38
C GLY A 369 -3.41 13.90 -32.98
N TRP A 370 -3.29 13.90 -34.31
CA TRP A 370 -2.16 14.51 -35.03
C TRP A 370 -2.61 15.78 -35.73
N GLY A 371 -2.28 16.95 -35.16
CA GLY A 371 -2.18 18.28 -35.81
C GLY A 371 -3.37 18.81 -36.62
N ASN A 372 -4.42 18.01 -36.80
CA ASN A 372 -5.52 18.25 -37.70
C ASN A 372 -6.79 17.75 -36.98
N PRO A 373 -7.73 18.65 -36.65
CA PRO A 373 -8.95 18.29 -35.94
C PRO A 373 -9.78 17.34 -36.81
N GLY A 374 -9.68 16.04 -36.54
CA GLY A 374 -10.39 14.99 -37.28
C GLY A 374 -9.59 13.70 -37.52
N CYS A 375 -8.26 13.72 -37.40
CA CYS A 375 -7.45 12.51 -37.56
C CYS A 375 -7.26 11.81 -36.20
N ILE A 376 -7.90 10.64 -36.06
CA ILE A 376 -7.83 9.80 -34.86
C ILE A 376 -7.22 8.46 -35.28
N TYR A 377 -6.02 8.15 -34.79
CA TYR A 377 -5.30 6.90 -35.09
C TYR A 377 -4.75 6.24 -33.82
N LYS A 378 -4.49 4.94 -33.91
CA LYS A 378 -3.80 4.14 -32.92
C LYS A 378 -2.56 3.53 -33.56
N CYS A 379 -1.42 3.64 -32.88
CA CYS A 379 -0.21 2.97 -33.35
C CYS A 379 -0.19 1.52 -32.87
N LYS A 380 -0.22 0.58 -33.81
CA LYS A 380 -0.06 -0.84 -33.55
C LYS A 380 1.40 -1.20 -33.76
N ILE A 381 2.06 -1.59 -32.67
CA ILE A 381 3.45 -2.00 -32.66
C ILE A 381 3.52 -3.52 -32.68
N SER A 382 4.31 -4.09 -33.59
CA SER A 382 4.71 -5.49 -33.60
C SER A 382 6.22 -5.60 -33.60
N THR A 383 6.77 -6.39 -32.70
CA THR A 383 8.21 -6.64 -32.62
C THR A 383 8.54 -7.95 -33.33
N VAL A 384 9.44 -7.90 -34.30
CA VAL A 384 10.04 -9.10 -34.91
C VAL A 384 11.44 -9.27 -34.31
N LYS A 385 11.67 -10.39 -33.62
CA LYS A 385 13.01 -10.76 -33.15
C LYS A 385 13.87 -11.12 -34.36
N GLY A 386 14.99 -10.44 -34.56
CA GLY A 386 15.99 -10.82 -35.55
C GLY A 386 16.79 -12.06 -35.12
N GLU A 387 17.57 -12.61 -36.04
CA GLU A 387 18.51 -13.69 -35.74
C GLU A 387 19.64 -13.16 -34.82
N CYS A 388 20.12 -14.03 -33.93
CA CYS A 388 21.28 -13.71 -33.10
C CYS A 388 22.56 -13.88 -33.90
N ILE A 389 23.31 -12.80 -34.11
CA ILE A 389 24.61 -12.82 -34.80
C ILE A 389 25.64 -12.26 -33.83
N ASP A 390 26.66 -13.05 -33.49
CA ASP A 390 27.74 -12.70 -32.57
C ASP A 390 27.27 -12.26 -31.16
N GLY A 391 26.22 -12.90 -30.65
CA GLY A 391 25.70 -12.64 -29.30
C GLY A 391 24.81 -11.39 -29.17
N PHE A 392 24.49 -10.75 -30.29
CA PHE A 392 23.54 -9.64 -30.36
C PHE A 392 22.47 -9.92 -31.41
N MET A 393 21.24 -9.48 -31.15
CA MET A 393 20.14 -9.50 -32.10
C MET A 393 19.65 -8.08 -32.37
N ASP A 394 19.30 -7.80 -33.62
CA ASP A 394 18.58 -6.59 -33.99
C ASP A 394 17.08 -6.82 -33.78
N VAL A 395 16.43 -5.93 -33.03
CA VAL A 395 14.98 -5.97 -32.81
C VAL A 395 14.34 -5.00 -33.79
N VAL A 396 13.58 -5.53 -34.74
CA VAL A 396 12.79 -4.69 -35.65
C VAL A 396 11.45 -4.41 -34.99
N VAL A 397 11.23 -3.14 -34.66
CA VAL A 397 9.94 -2.65 -34.16
C VAL A 397 9.16 -2.15 -35.37
N ASP A 398 8.21 -2.95 -35.84
CA ASP A 398 7.29 -2.53 -36.89
C ASP A 398 6.12 -1.77 -36.28
N ALA A 399 5.89 -0.55 -36.77
CA ALA A 399 4.79 0.30 -36.32
C ALA A 399 3.84 0.56 -37.49
N SER A 400 2.56 0.28 -37.29
CA SER A 400 1.50 0.52 -38.26
C SER A 400 0.42 1.38 -37.63
N ALA A 401 -0.06 2.41 -38.34
CA ALA A 401 -1.14 3.25 -37.87
C ALA A 401 -2.49 2.65 -38.28
N GLU A 402 -3.36 2.41 -37.30
CA GLU A 402 -4.75 2.03 -37.50
C GLU A 402 -5.60 3.30 -37.38
N ILE A 403 -6.23 3.72 -38.48
CA ILE A 403 -7.09 4.92 -38.51
C ILE A 403 -8.50 4.52 -38.06
N LYS A 404 -9.11 5.31 -37.17
CA LYS A 404 -10.47 5.06 -36.67
C LYS A 404 -11.46 5.03 -37.85
N PRO A 405 -12.35 4.03 -37.96
CA PRO A 405 -13.36 3.99 -39.00
C PRO A 405 -14.17 5.30 -39.04
N GLY A 406 -14.25 5.93 -40.22
CA GLY A 406 -14.93 7.21 -40.43
C GLY A 406 -14.08 8.46 -40.21
N ALA A 407 -12.85 8.35 -39.72
CA ALA A 407 -11.90 9.46 -39.71
C ALA A 407 -11.18 9.60 -41.06
N SER A 408 -11.07 10.82 -41.58
CA SER A 408 -10.21 11.10 -42.73
C SER A 408 -8.92 11.76 -42.24
N CYS A 409 -7.78 11.14 -42.55
CA CYS A 409 -6.45 11.71 -42.29
C CYS A 409 -5.89 12.18 -43.63
N PRO A 410 -6.14 13.45 -44.04
CA PRO A 410 -5.61 13.97 -45.30
C PRO A 410 -4.07 13.99 -45.23
N GLY A 411 -3.43 13.30 -46.18
CA GLY A 411 -1.96 13.25 -46.32
C GLY A 411 -1.29 11.90 -46.03
N THR A 412 -2.04 10.85 -45.65
CA THR A 412 -1.45 9.55 -45.24
C THR A 412 -1.38 8.48 -46.34
N ALA A 413 -1.45 8.85 -47.62
CA ALA A 413 -1.23 7.89 -48.70
C ALA A 413 0.28 7.53 -48.77
N GLY A 414 0.71 6.61 -47.90
CA GLY A 414 2.05 6.02 -47.88
C GLY A 414 3.01 6.51 -46.79
N THR A 415 2.64 7.48 -45.95
CA THR A 415 3.49 7.95 -44.84
C THR A 415 2.82 7.73 -43.49
N SER A 416 3.40 6.88 -42.65
CA SER A 416 2.97 6.72 -41.25
C SER A 416 3.14 8.03 -40.48
N PRO A 417 2.26 8.32 -39.50
CA PRO A 417 2.42 9.45 -38.59
C PRO A 417 3.85 9.53 -38.01
N PRO A 418 4.42 10.73 -37.79
CA PRO A 418 5.82 10.87 -37.35
C PRO A 418 6.15 10.13 -36.05
N ASP A 419 5.14 9.93 -35.21
CA ASP A 419 5.18 9.23 -33.92
C ASP A 419 4.85 7.74 -34.02
N CYS A 420 4.49 7.24 -35.20
CA CYS A 420 4.20 5.83 -35.48
C CYS A 420 5.08 5.29 -36.61
N GLN A 421 6.39 5.42 -36.46
CA GLN A 421 7.37 4.94 -37.45
C GLN A 421 8.03 3.64 -36.97
N SER A 422 8.17 2.69 -37.90
CA SER A 422 8.99 1.49 -37.64
C SER A 422 10.42 1.90 -37.34
N LYS A 423 11.03 1.27 -36.34
CA LYS A 423 12.41 1.52 -35.95
C LYS A 423 13.12 0.21 -35.70
N THR A 424 14.29 0.05 -36.30
CA THR A 424 15.21 -1.03 -35.93
C THR A 424 16.01 -0.58 -34.72
N VAL A 425 15.86 -1.28 -33.60
CA VAL A 425 16.72 -1.12 -32.43
C VAL A 425 17.86 -2.11 -32.59
N LYS A 426 19.09 -1.59 -32.78
CA LYS A 426 20.27 -2.43 -32.98
C LYS A 426 20.90 -2.87 -31.67
N GLY A 427 21.34 -4.12 -31.61
CA GLY A 427 22.28 -4.60 -30.58
C GLY A 427 21.65 -4.92 -29.23
N VAL A 428 20.58 -5.69 -29.18
CA VAL A 428 20.13 -6.29 -27.92
C VAL A 428 20.95 -7.56 -27.71
N PRO A 429 21.69 -7.73 -26.59
CA PRO A 429 22.40 -8.97 -26.33
C PRO A 429 21.40 -10.12 -26.30
N CYS A 430 21.69 -11.18 -27.07
CA CYS A 430 20.88 -12.38 -27.02
C CYS A 430 21.05 -13.03 -25.65
N GLU A 431 19.99 -13.61 -25.11
CA GLU A 431 20.14 -14.49 -23.95
C GLU A 431 21.12 -15.61 -24.32
N LEU A 432 22.17 -15.75 -23.51
CA LEU A 432 23.10 -16.87 -23.59
C LEU A 432 22.27 -18.15 -23.55
N GLU A 433 22.35 -18.97 -24.60
CA GLU A 433 21.68 -20.27 -24.63
C GLU A 433 21.91 -20.99 -23.29
N LYS A 434 20.82 -21.48 -22.68
CA LYS A 434 20.86 -22.32 -21.48
C LYS A 434 21.84 -23.46 -21.73
N GLY A 435 22.99 -23.41 -21.06
CA GLY A 435 24.08 -24.35 -21.29
C GLY A 435 25.47 -23.70 -21.37
N THR A 436 25.55 -22.36 -21.40
CA THR A 436 26.83 -21.69 -21.17
C THR A 436 27.17 -21.80 -19.68
N GLU A 437 27.70 -22.96 -19.28
CA GLU A 437 28.35 -23.14 -18.00
C GLU A 437 29.42 -22.05 -17.87
N LEU A 438 29.30 -21.18 -16.88
CA LEU A 438 30.39 -20.29 -16.52
C LEU A 438 31.62 -21.18 -16.30
N PRO A 439 32.73 -21.01 -17.05
CA PRO A 439 33.86 -21.94 -17.06
C PRO A 439 34.60 -22.05 -15.71
N PHE A 440 34.08 -21.40 -14.68
CA PHE A 440 34.65 -21.26 -13.34
C PHE A 440 33.95 -22.09 -12.26
N PHE A 441 32.88 -22.84 -12.58
CA PHE A 441 32.20 -23.71 -11.59
C PHE A 441 31.83 -25.10 -12.13
N GLY A 442 32.79 -25.80 -12.73
CA GLY A 442 32.62 -27.20 -13.12
C GLY A 442 32.66 -28.16 -11.92
N VAL A 443 31.96 -29.31 -12.03
CA VAL A 443 31.98 -30.40 -11.03
C VAL A 443 33.42 -30.82 -10.68
N TRP A 444 34.34 -30.78 -11.64
CA TRP A 444 35.75 -31.07 -11.41
C TRP A 444 36.47 -30.07 -10.48
N GLN A 445 36.13 -28.78 -10.56
CA GLN A 445 36.69 -27.77 -9.66
C GLN A 445 36.17 -27.97 -8.24
N PHE A 446 34.93 -28.42 -8.06
CA PHE A 446 34.38 -28.83 -6.78
C PHE A 446 35.14 -30.03 -6.20
N VAL A 447 35.33 -31.09 -6.99
CA VAL A 447 36.04 -32.30 -6.57
C VAL A 447 37.51 -32.00 -6.20
N ILE A 448 38.22 -31.19 -6.99
CA ILE A 448 39.60 -30.79 -6.70
C ILE A 448 39.67 -29.94 -5.42
N SER A 449 38.68 -29.06 -5.19
CA SER A 449 38.60 -28.27 -3.97
C SER A 449 38.44 -29.17 -2.75
N VAL A 450 37.50 -30.13 -2.76
CA VAL A 450 37.30 -31.10 -1.66
C VAL A 450 38.57 -31.91 -1.40
N MET A 451 39.26 -32.39 -2.44
CA MET A 451 40.53 -33.11 -2.29
C MET A 451 41.63 -32.23 -1.67
N GLY A 452 41.75 -30.97 -2.11
CA GLY A 452 42.73 -30.03 -1.56
C GLY A 452 42.53 -29.76 -0.07
N ILE A 453 41.28 -29.70 0.37
CA ILE A 453 40.89 -29.55 1.77
C ILE A 453 41.32 -30.78 2.59
N ALA A 454 40.99 -31.97 2.11
CA ALA A 454 41.34 -33.23 2.78
C ALA A 454 42.87 -33.40 2.93
N ILE A 455 43.63 -33.11 1.87
CA ILE A 455 45.09 -33.16 1.90
C ILE A 455 45.67 -32.15 2.90
N THR A 456 45.15 -30.92 2.90
CA THR A 456 45.59 -29.87 3.84
C THR A 456 45.33 -30.31 5.29
N TYR A 457 44.17 -30.90 5.56
CA TYR A 457 43.81 -31.42 6.88
C TYR A 457 44.76 -32.54 7.35
N VAL A 458 45.12 -33.47 6.46
CA VAL A 458 46.08 -34.54 6.76
C VAL A 458 47.48 -33.99 7.06
N ILE A 459 47.95 -33.00 6.30
CA ILE A 459 49.26 -32.36 6.52
C ILE A 459 49.30 -31.64 7.87
N LEU A 460 48.22 -30.91 8.21
CA LEU A 460 48.13 -30.20 9.49
C LEU A 460 48.10 -31.18 10.67
N THR A 461 47.28 -32.23 10.61
CA THR A 461 47.14 -33.20 11.70
C THR A 461 48.42 -34.02 11.96
N ARG A 462 49.21 -34.33 10.93
CA ARG A 462 50.50 -35.03 11.10
C ARG A 462 51.60 -34.19 11.74
N LYS A 463 51.48 -32.86 11.73
CA LYS A 463 52.53 -31.95 12.20
C LYS A 463 52.32 -31.49 13.66
N PHE A 464 51.11 -31.67 14.17
CA PHE A 464 50.73 -31.36 15.56
C PHE A 464 50.65 -32.60 16.46
N ARG A 465 50.99 -33.78 15.93
CA ARG A 465 51.54 -34.90 16.71
C ARG A 465 53.06 -34.83 16.63
#